data_AF-A0A1I3I8E3-F1
#
_entry.id   AF-A0A1I3I8E3-F1
#
_cell.length_a   1.000
_cell.length_b   1.000
_cell.length_c   1.000
_cell.angle_alpha   90.00
_cell.angle_beta   90.00
_cell.angle_gamma   90.00
#
_symmetry.space_group_name_H-M   'P 1'
#
loop_
_entity.id
_entity.type
_entity.pdbx_description
1 polymer ?
#
loop_
_entity_poly.entity_id
_entity_poly.type
_entity_poly.pdbx_seq_one_letter_code
_entity_poly.pdbx_strand_id
1 'polypeptide(L)' 'MSQVIITTGRRCGKSLLHLLVYAANNGWTARRTRGGHVRFQKPGCVPVFTSSTPSDWRAYRNALAMLVRADRAGEAAHG' A
#
# COMPACT_ATOMS: atom_id res chain seq x y z
N MET A 1 -8.91 13.73 7.95
CA MET A 1 -7.97 12.93 8.76
C MET A 1 -8.11 11.46 8.36
N SER A 2 -7.29 10.99 7.42
CA SER A 2 -7.38 9.63 6.87
C SER A 2 -6.69 8.66 7.85
N GLN A 3 -7.47 7.94 8.66
CA GLN A 3 -6.93 7.00 9.64
C GLN A 3 -6.25 5.82 8.96
N VAL A 4 -4.93 5.73 9.11
CA VAL A 4 -4.18 4.52 8.76
C VAL A 4 -4.26 3.56 9.96
N ILE A 5 -5.17 2.58 9.90
CA ILE A 5 -5.29 1.54 10.94
C ILE A 5 -4.18 0.51 10.71
N ILE A 6 -3.01 0.75 11.30
CA ILE A 6 -1.87 -0.18 11.25
C ILE A 6 -1.95 -1.13 12.46
N THR A 7 -2.66 -2.25 12.32
CA THR A 7 -2.58 -3.36 13.29
C THR A 7 -1.39 -4.24 12.90
N THR A 8 -0.20 -3.94 13.40
CA THR A 8 0.92 -4.90 13.29
C THR A 8 1.71 -4.97 14.59
N GLY A 9 1.60 -6.12 15.27
CA GLY A 9 2.45 -6.52 16.38
C GLY A 9 3.68 -7.36 15.96
N ARG A 10 4.08 -7.40 14.66
CA ARG A 10 5.30 -8.12 14.24
C ARG A 10 6.16 -7.28 13.30
N ARG A 11 7.46 -7.21 13.64
CA ARG A 11 8.58 -6.59 12.93
C ARG A 11 8.32 -6.39 11.42
N CYS A 12 7.96 -5.17 11.04
CA CYS A 12 7.95 -4.71 9.66
C CYS A 12 9.40 -4.50 9.21
N GLY A 13 9.83 -5.07 8.08
CA GLY A 13 11.10 -4.68 7.47
C GLY A 13 11.09 -3.19 7.07
N LYS A 14 12.26 -2.52 7.05
CA LYS A 14 12.39 -1.09 6.70
C LYS A 14 11.69 -0.73 5.37
N SER A 15 11.77 -1.61 4.37
CA SER A 15 11.12 -1.47 3.06
C SER A 15 9.58 -1.38 3.15
N LEU A 16 8.95 -2.16 4.03
CA LEU A 16 7.50 -2.07 4.24
C LEU A 16 7.11 -0.75 4.91
N LEU A 17 7.95 -0.27 5.83
CA LEU A 17 7.72 1.01 6.51
C LEU A 17 7.74 2.18 5.52
N HIS A 18 8.70 2.20 4.59
CA HIS A 18 8.74 3.21 3.52
C HIS A 18 7.48 3.17 2.64
N LEU A 19 6.99 1.97 2.30
CA LEU A 19 5.77 1.82 1.51
C LEU A 19 4.54 2.32 2.26
N LEU A 20 4.46 2.05 3.57
CA LEU A 20 3.37 2.53 4.43
C LEU A 20 3.40 4.06 4.58
N VAL A 21 4.58 4.67 4.72
CA VAL A 21 4.74 6.13 4.75
C VAL A 21 4.31 6.75 3.42
N TYR A 22 4.75 6.18 2.30
CA TYR A 22 4.33 6.64 0.97
C TYR A 22 2.81 6.56 0.82
N ALA A 23 2.22 5.43 1.20
CA ALA A 23 0.78 5.24 1.16
C ALA A 23 0.04 6.29 2.01
N ALA A 24 0.46 6.51 3.25
CA ALA A 24 -0.14 7.51 4.14
C ALA A 24 -0.09 8.92 3.55
N ASN A 25 1.06 9.35 3.01
CA ASN A 25 1.21 10.66 2.37
C ASN A 25 0.33 10.84 1.13
N ASN A 26 0.07 9.76 0.40
CA ASN A 26 -0.76 9.79 -0.82
C ASN A 26 -2.25 9.50 -0.54
N GLY A 27 -2.67 9.42 0.73
CA GLY A 27 -4.06 9.18 1.13
C GLY A 27 -4.53 7.73 0.99
N TRP A 28 -3.60 6.79 0.90
CA TRP A 28 -3.91 5.36 0.84
C TRP A 28 -4.09 4.78 2.23
N THR A 29 -5.09 3.90 2.35
CA THR A 29 -5.38 3.11 3.55
C THR A 29 -4.76 1.73 3.41
N ALA A 30 -3.84 1.37 4.31
CA ALA A 30 -3.20 0.05 4.34
C ALA A 30 -3.87 -0.86 5.38
N ARG A 31 -4.22 -2.09 4.99
CA ARG A 31 -4.79 -3.12 5.88
C ARG A 31 -4.13 -4.47 5.65
N ARG A 32 -3.69 -5.15 6.70
CA ARG A 32 -3.22 -6.54 6.58
C ARG A 32 -4.38 -7.51 6.37
N THR A 33 -4.22 -8.45 5.45
CA THR A 33 -5.11 -9.59 5.26
C THR A 33 -4.68 -10.75 6.17
N ARG A 34 -5.60 -11.68 6.49
CA ARG A 34 -5.33 -12.87 7.32
C ARG A 34 -4.19 -13.75 6.77
N GLY A 35 -3.92 -13.70 5.46
CA GLY A 35 -2.84 -14.43 4.81
C GLY A 35 -1.46 -13.76 4.89
N GLY A 36 -1.32 -12.65 5.62
CA GLY A 36 -0.05 -11.94 5.72
C GLY A 36 0.28 -11.13 4.47
N HIS A 37 -0.71 -10.67 3.70
CA HIS A 37 -0.52 -9.65 2.67
C HIS A 37 -0.99 -8.29 3.20
N VAL A 38 -0.53 -7.21 2.60
CA VAL A 38 -1.01 -5.85 2.84
C VAL A 38 -1.86 -5.42 1.65
N ARG A 39 -3.08 -5.00 1.93
CA ARG A 39 -4.01 -4.40 0.97
C ARG A 39 -3.97 -2.89 1.16
N PHE A 40 -3.64 -2.18 0.09
CA PHE A 40 -3.74 -0.73 -0.01
C PHE A 40 -5.02 -0.37 -0.75
N GLN A 41 -5.79 0.57 -0.20
CA GLN A 41 -7.03 1.03 -0.78
C GLN A 41 -7.11 2.55 -0.66
N LYS A 42 -7.51 3.22 -1.73
CA LYS A 42 -7.77 4.65 -1.76
C LYS A 42 -9.14 4.87 -2.42
N PRO A 43 -10.00 5.75 -1.88
CA PRO A 43 -11.28 6.07 -2.52
C PRO A 43 -11.04 6.59 -3.94
N GLY A 44 -11.79 6.07 -4.91
CA GLY A 44 -11.62 6.40 -6.34
C GLY A 44 -10.50 5.63 -7.05
N CYS A 45 -9.68 4.83 -6.36
CA CYS A 45 -8.59 4.06 -6.97
C CYS A 45 -8.79 2.55 -6.83
N VAL A 46 -8.16 1.78 -7.73
CA VAL A 46 -8.17 0.31 -7.63
C VAL A 46 -7.37 -0.18 -6.41
N PRO A 47 -7.88 -1.16 -5.63
CA PRO A 47 -7.17 -1.69 -4.48
C PRO A 47 -5.95 -2.50 -4.91
N VAL A 48 -4.81 -2.24 -4.24
CA VAL A 48 -3.53 -2.88 -4.53
C VAL A 48 -3.21 -3.90 -3.42
N PHE A 49 -2.80 -5.10 -3.79
CA PHE A 49 -2.38 -6.14 -2.85
C PHE A 49 -0.89 -6.39 -2.98
N THR A 50 -0.20 -6.52 -1.86
CA THR A 50 1.25 -6.79 -1.81
C THR A 50 1.57 -7.77 -0.69
N SER A 51 2.48 -8.70 -0.96
CA SER A 51 2.90 -9.71 0.00
C SER A 51 3.75 -9.10 1.12
N SER A 52 3.54 -9.54 2.37
CA SER A 52 4.24 -8.96 3.52
C SER A 52 5.63 -9.55 3.77
N THR A 53 6.21 -10.29 2.83
CA THR A 53 7.61 -10.75 2.82
C THR A 53 8.48 -9.67 2.16
N PRO A 54 9.02 -8.69 2.93
CA PRO A 54 9.62 -7.48 2.39
C PRO A 54 11.12 -7.65 2.09
N SER A 55 11.65 -8.87 2.22
CA SER A 55 13.06 -9.17 1.94
C SER A 55 13.40 -9.02 0.46
N ASP A 56 12.41 -8.99 -0.42
CA ASP A 56 12.61 -8.84 -1.86
C ASP A 56 12.42 -7.38 -2.28
N TRP A 57 13.53 -6.70 -2.61
CA TRP A 57 13.54 -5.33 -3.13
C TRP A 57 12.61 -5.15 -4.35
N ARG A 58 12.43 -6.22 -5.16
CA ARG A 58 11.53 -6.20 -6.32
C ARG A 58 10.07 -6.07 -5.90
N ALA A 59 9.67 -6.70 -4.80
CA ALA A 59 8.29 -6.62 -4.30
C ALA A 59 7.94 -5.19 -3.86
N TYR A 60 8.89 -4.48 -3.22
CA TYR A 60 8.73 -3.06 -2.88
C TYR A 60 8.53 -2.20 -4.14
N ARG A 61 9.42 -2.35 -5.13
CA ARG A 61 9.34 -1.57 -6.39
C ARG A 61 8.06 -1.86 -7.17
N ASN A 62 7.64 -3.13 -7.22
CA ASN A 62 6.40 -3.52 -7.87
C ASN A 62 5.18 -2.92 -7.15
N ALA A 63 5.15 -2.96 -5.82
CA ALA A 63 4.07 -2.36 -5.04
C ALA A 63 3.99 -0.84 -5.26
N LEU A 64 5.14 -0.15 -5.27
CA LEU A 64 5.18 1.29 -5.58
C LEU A 64 4.65 1.58 -6.99
N ALA A 65 5.07 0.81 -7.99
CA ALA A 65 4.58 0.95 -9.36
C ALA A 65 3.06 0.69 -9.47
N MET A 66 2.54 -0.30 -8.73
CA MET A 66 1.10 -0.56 -8.66
C MET A 66 0.34 0.60 -8.03
N LEU A 67 0.85 1.19 -6.94
CA LEU A 67 0.25 2.37 -6.32
C LEU A 67 0.21 3.55 -7.28
N VAL A 68 1.32 3.85 -7.98
CA VAL A 68 1.37 4.96 -8.97
C VAL A 68 0.40 4.72 -10.13
N ARG A 69 0.30 3.48 -10.64
CA ARG A 69 -0.66 3.15 -11.71
C ARG A 69 -2.10 3.29 -11.23
N ALA A 70 -2.39 2.82 -10.02
CA ALA A 70 -3.72 2.90 -9.44
C ALA A 70 -4.14 4.33 -9.14
N ASP A 71 -3.19 5.18 -8.75
CA ASP A 71 -3.40 6.62 -8.56
C ASP A 71 -3.78 7.29 -9.88
N ARG A 72 -3.01 7.06 -10.95
CA ARG A 72 -3.33 7.55 -12.31
C ARG A 72 -4.66 7.03 -12.84
N ALA A 73 -4.98 5.77 -12.58
CA ALA A 73 -6.27 5.20 -12.98
C ALA A 73 -7.44 5.83 -12.21
N GLY A 74 -7.25 6.18 -10.94
CA GLY A 74 -8.26 6.86 -10.14
C GLY A 74 -8.43 8.33 -10.53
N GLU A 75 -7.34 9.02 -10.88
CA GLU A 75 -7.40 10.37 -11.46
C GLU A 75 -8.13 10.37 -12.81
N ALA A 76 -7.83 9.41 -13.69
CA ALA A 76 -8.50 9.28 -14.99
C ALA A 76 -9.99 8.92 -14.87
N ALA A 77 -10.40 8.22 -13.82
CA ALA A 77 -11.81 7.90 -13.57
C ALA A 77 -12.61 9.08 -12.96
N HIS A 78 -11.92 10.11 -12.47
CA HIS A 78 -12.52 11.33 -11.91
C HIS A 78 -12.56 12.52 -12.90
N GLY A 79 -11.99 12.35 -14.10
CA GLY A 79 -11.97 13.35 -15.18
C GLY A 79 -13.11 13.20 -16.18
#